data_AF-A0A482XJ23-F1
#
_entry.id   AF-A0A482XJ23-F1
#
_cell.length_a   1.000
_cell.length_b   1.000
_cell.length_c   1.000
_cell.angle_alpha   90.00
_cell.angle_beta   90.00
_cell.angle_gamma   90.00
#
_symmetry.space_group_name_H-M   'P 1'
#
loop_
_entity.id
_entity.type
_entity.pdbx_description
1 polymer ?
#
loop_
_entity_poly.entity_id
_entity_poly.type
_entity_poly.pdbx_seq_one_letter_code
_entity_poly.pdbx_strand_id
1 'polypeptide(L)'
;MVCHDVLRHSLISVRNSTSVHDLVNLKKFANDYKNITDELIFNIDKLMKLIGVHMVIIYEDLHRKQRIRDEIEKFLDRVSSQNVIIEDAAKLYCLTEINEPRHSHSTKEYVGSREMLIRNHNLGAASLNTINETPVHHVKSWIVREDEKRERENQRSRALEAYNQYIIVFPVTTKTNGVAGTSKSSSRRQRRINIPDRPQNTVNMWSLMKNSIGKDLSKIPMPVNFSEPLSALQRLVECFEYSHILDRAADCGDALEQLAYVAAFYVSGYSTNSSRISKPFNPLLGETFEWDRTDDYGWRVIAEQVSHHPPISALHCVGKEWTCWEDFSVVTKFRGKYLTAEPKGTIHLEFNRGDGHHYTWKKVSTTIHNIVIGKMYVEQNGEVDVIDHTNGAKCHLSFLPSGGYFDRDFKNRVFGTVRDTSGKVKWLVDGVWDKYIEIGSVTSVEGSSEKPVYKTDSKTMVWECTPLPANSEKQYNFTLFARQLNEMEDEVAPTDSRRRPDQRLMEEGNWDEANVVKVLLEQRQRERRGAHQSSVQDSVDSDNEGADKRRSSKAAAAQSGTASSSNSSHQPVWFRQQVDTLTRETIYVYQKGYWEAKQKQDWSMCPNIFTV
;
A
#
# COMPACT_ATOMS: atom_id res chain seq x y z
N MET A 1 -20.06 -35.41 -7.16
CA MET A 1 -19.08 -35.58 -8.25
C MET A 1 -19.62 -36.50 -9.32
N VAL A 2 -19.93 -37.78 -9.04
CA VAL A 2 -20.49 -38.73 -10.03
C VAL A 2 -21.67 -38.18 -10.84
N CYS A 3 -22.66 -37.54 -10.20
CA CYS A 3 -23.81 -36.96 -10.90
C CYS A 3 -23.43 -35.79 -11.85
N HIS A 4 -22.35 -35.06 -11.55
CA HIS A 4 -21.88 -33.93 -12.35
C HIS A 4 -21.14 -34.39 -13.61
N ASP A 5 -20.38 -35.47 -13.52
CA ASP A 5 -19.68 -36.06 -14.66
C ASP A 5 -20.65 -36.71 -15.65
N VAL A 6 -21.70 -37.35 -15.14
CA VAL A 6 -22.76 -37.92 -15.99
C VAL A 6 -23.58 -36.80 -16.67
N LEU A 7 -23.89 -35.70 -15.97
CA LEU A 7 -24.56 -34.52 -16.57
C LEU A 7 -23.71 -33.93 -17.72
N ARG A 8 -22.39 -33.83 -17.52
CA ARG A 8 -21.44 -33.35 -18.53
C ARG A 8 -21.44 -34.24 -19.77
N HIS A 9 -21.37 -35.56 -19.60
CA HIS A 9 -21.42 -36.50 -20.72
C HIS A 9 -22.75 -36.44 -21.49
N SER A 10 -23.88 -36.30 -20.79
CA SER A 10 -25.19 -36.12 -21.43
C SER A 10 -25.30 -34.81 -22.20
N LEU A 11 -24.75 -33.70 -21.68
CA LEU A 11 -24.70 -32.40 -22.37
C LEU A 11 -23.82 -32.45 -23.62
N ILE A 12 -22.69 -33.16 -23.59
CA ILE A 12 -21.82 -33.38 -24.76
C ILE A 12 -22.56 -34.19 -25.83
N SER A 13 -23.32 -35.21 -25.44
CA SER A 13 -24.13 -36.01 -26.36
C SER A 13 -25.19 -35.16 -27.09
N VAL A 14 -25.89 -34.28 -26.35
CA VAL A 14 -26.90 -33.38 -26.93
C VAL A 14 -26.29 -32.26 -27.77
N ARG A 15 -25.07 -31.80 -27.46
CA ARG A 15 -24.32 -30.85 -28.30
C ARG A 15 -24.02 -31.39 -29.70
N ASN A 16 -23.88 -32.72 -29.83
CA ASN A 16 -23.46 -33.38 -31.07
C ASN A 16 -24.60 -34.12 -31.81
N SER A 17 -25.82 -34.16 -31.25
CA SER A 17 -27.00 -34.81 -31.84
C SER A 17 -28.27 -34.03 -31.48
N THR A 18 -29.05 -33.61 -32.47
CA THR A 18 -30.35 -32.94 -32.29
C THR A 18 -31.52 -33.93 -32.32
N SER A 19 -31.35 -35.13 -31.77
CA SER A 19 -32.45 -36.09 -31.64
C SER A 19 -33.38 -35.70 -30.49
N VAL A 20 -34.70 -35.72 -30.74
CA VAL A 20 -35.73 -35.50 -29.71
C VAL A 20 -35.59 -36.51 -28.55
N HIS A 21 -35.11 -37.72 -28.83
CA HIS A 21 -34.86 -38.74 -27.80
C HIS A 21 -33.74 -38.33 -26.83
N ASP A 22 -32.69 -37.69 -27.31
CA ASP A 22 -31.55 -37.24 -26.50
C ASP A 22 -31.97 -36.07 -25.58
N LEU A 23 -32.88 -35.21 -26.04
CA LEU A 23 -33.46 -34.12 -25.25
C LEU A 23 -34.38 -34.61 -24.14
N VAL A 24 -35.18 -35.65 -24.39
CA VAL A 24 -36.02 -36.27 -23.37
C VAL A 24 -35.15 -36.92 -22.29
N ASN A 25 -34.07 -37.59 -22.68
CA ASN A 25 -33.11 -38.18 -21.74
C ASN A 25 -32.34 -37.11 -20.94
N LEU A 26 -31.93 -36.01 -21.57
CA LEU A 26 -31.30 -34.88 -20.88
C LEU A 26 -32.27 -34.21 -19.90
N LYS A 27 -33.54 -34.00 -20.30
CA LYS A 27 -34.57 -33.44 -19.42
C LYS A 27 -34.80 -34.33 -18.20
N LYS A 28 -34.88 -35.65 -18.39
CA LYS A 28 -35.00 -36.62 -17.29
C LYS A 28 -33.79 -36.56 -16.36
N PHE A 29 -32.57 -36.57 -16.92
CA PHE A 29 -31.34 -36.54 -16.14
C PHE A 29 -31.12 -35.22 -15.39
N ALA A 30 -31.48 -34.09 -15.99
CA ALA A 30 -31.46 -32.78 -15.35
C ALA A 30 -32.47 -32.71 -14.18
N ASN A 31 -33.62 -33.36 -14.31
CA ASN A 31 -34.61 -33.46 -13.24
C ASN A 31 -34.11 -34.37 -12.10
N ASP A 32 -33.45 -35.50 -12.42
CA ASP A 32 -32.82 -36.37 -11.43
C ASP A 32 -31.67 -35.65 -10.70
N TYR A 33 -30.85 -34.88 -11.42
CA TYR A 33 -29.80 -34.04 -10.83
C TYR A 33 -30.37 -32.96 -9.89
N LYS A 34 -31.47 -32.31 -10.29
CA LYS A 34 -32.20 -31.35 -9.45
C LYS A 34 -32.67 -32.00 -8.14
N ASN A 35 -33.32 -33.16 -8.23
CA ASN A 35 -33.84 -33.88 -7.05
C ASN A 35 -32.71 -34.28 -6.09
N ILE A 36 -31.61 -34.82 -6.61
CA ILE A 36 -30.43 -35.19 -5.79
C ILE A 36 -29.80 -33.95 -5.15
N THR A 37 -29.75 -32.83 -5.87
CA THR A 37 -29.19 -31.57 -5.36
C THR A 37 -30.08 -30.96 -4.27
N ASP A 38 -31.40 -31.00 -4.44
CA ASP A 38 -32.37 -30.53 -3.45
C ASP A 38 -32.31 -31.37 -2.17
N GLU A 39 -32.19 -32.70 -2.29
CA GLU A 39 -32.01 -33.60 -1.14
C GLU A 39 -30.66 -33.35 -0.42
N LEU A 40 -29.58 -33.09 -1.16
CA LEU A 40 -28.28 -32.76 -0.59
C LEU A 40 -28.30 -31.40 0.13
N ILE A 41 -28.92 -30.38 -0.47
CA ILE A 41 -29.09 -29.05 0.15
C ILE A 41 -29.92 -29.19 1.43
N PHE A 42 -31.02 -29.94 1.39
CA PHE A 42 -31.87 -30.18 2.55
C PHE A 42 -31.12 -30.90 3.68
N ASN A 43 -30.36 -31.94 3.36
CA ASN A 43 -29.57 -32.68 4.34
C ASN A 43 -28.43 -31.83 4.91
N ILE A 44 -27.77 -30.99 4.10
CA ILE A 44 -26.75 -30.05 4.58
C ILE A 44 -27.39 -28.98 5.46
N ASP A 45 -28.53 -28.40 5.10
CA ASP A 45 -29.23 -27.42 5.94
C ASP A 45 -29.64 -28.01 7.30
N LYS A 46 -30.08 -29.28 7.30
CA LYS A 46 -30.37 -30.04 8.53
C LYS A 46 -29.10 -30.28 9.37
N LEU A 47 -27.97 -30.59 8.73
CA LEU A 47 -26.66 -30.76 9.38
C LEU A 47 -26.13 -29.42 9.95
N MET A 48 -26.34 -28.32 9.23
CA MET A 48 -25.96 -26.96 9.61
C MET A 48 -26.72 -26.46 10.83
N LYS A 49 -28.01 -26.83 10.96
CA LYS A 49 -28.83 -26.57 12.16
C LYS A 49 -28.39 -27.38 13.38
N LEU A 50 -27.74 -28.53 13.18
CA LEU A 50 -27.26 -29.40 14.26
C LEU A 50 -25.86 -29.02 14.79
N ILE A 51 -24.96 -28.53 13.94
CA ILE A 51 -23.52 -28.46 14.28
C ILE A 51 -23.06 -27.06 14.71
N GLY A 52 -23.85 -25.99 14.54
CA GLY A 52 -23.55 -24.68 15.14
C GLY A 52 -22.13 -24.17 14.86
N VAL A 53 -21.96 -23.45 13.74
CA VAL A 53 -20.73 -22.72 13.35
C VAL A 53 -19.57 -23.64 12.93
N HIS A 54 -19.49 -24.05 11.67
CA HIS A 54 -18.22 -24.25 10.95
C HIS A 54 -18.41 -24.29 9.41
N MET A 55 -17.47 -23.63 8.70
CA MET A 55 -17.08 -23.78 7.29
C MET A 55 -17.70 -22.89 6.20
N VAL A 56 -16.92 -21.88 5.80
CA VAL A 56 -17.06 -21.05 4.58
C VAL A 56 -16.94 -21.89 3.29
N ILE A 57 -16.19 -23.00 3.32
CA ILE A 57 -16.00 -23.89 2.16
C ILE A 57 -17.30 -24.60 1.78
N ILE A 58 -18.09 -25.03 2.78
CA ILE A 58 -19.41 -25.62 2.55
C ILE A 58 -20.36 -24.54 2.01
N TYR A 59 -20.24 -23.30 2.48
CA TYR A 59 -21.07 -22.18 2.00
C TYR A 59 -20.80 -21.83 0.53
N GLU A 60 -19.54 -21.76 0.11
CA GLU A 60 -19.20 -21.53 -1.31
C GLU A 60 -19.63 -22.70 -2.21
N ASP A 61 -19.46 -23.95 -1.75
CA ASP A 61 -19.89 -25.13 -2.52
C ASP A 61 -21.43 -25.26 -2.58
N LEU A 62 -22.15 -24.86 -1.51
CA LEU A 62 -23.61 -24.82 -1.48
C LEU A 62 -24.15 -23.73 -2.41
N HIS A 63 -23.61 -22.50 -2.34
CA HIS A 63 -23.95 -21.40 -3.26
C HIS A 63 -23.58 -21.71 -4.72
N ARG A 64 -22.54 -22.51 -4.93
CA ARG A 64 -22.13 -23.02 -6.24
C ARG A 64 -23.17 -24.01 -6.78
N LYS A 65 -23.59 -24.99 -5.97
CA LYS A 65 -24.60 -25.99 -6.34
C LYS A 65 -25.97 -25.36 -6.56
N GLN A 66 -26.35 -24.38 -5.74
CA GLN A 66 -27.62 -23.67 -5.85
C GLN A 66 -27.71 -22.85 -7.14
N ARG A 67 -26.62 -22.15 -7.55
CA ARG A 67 -26.55 -21.48 -8.86
C ARG A 67 -26.71 -22.42 -10.05
N ILE A 68 -26.06 -23.59 -10.01
CA ILE A 68 -26.19 -24.60 -11.08
C ILE A 68 -27.64 -25.12 -11.13
N ARG A 69 -28.24 -25.37 -9.97
CA ARG A 69 -29.63 -25.81 -9.84
C ARG A 69 -30.64 -24.80 -10.38
N ASP A 70 -30.47 -23.51 -10.08
CA ASP A 70 -31.36 -22.44 -10.58
C ASP A 70 -31.26 -22.26 -12.10
N GLU A 71 -30.06 -22.41 -12.68
CA GLU A 71 -29.89 -22.38 -14.14
C GLU A 71 -30.44 -23.65 -14.82
N ILE A 72 -30.35 -24.82 -14.17
CA ILE A 72 -31.04 -26.04 -14.62
C ILE A 72 -32.56 -25.85 -14.60
N GLU A 73 -33.11 -25.22 -13.57
CA GLU A 73 -34.54 -24.95 -13.45
C GLU A 73 -35.04 -24.03 -14.57
N LYS A 74 -34.30 -22.94 -14.83
CA LYS A 74 -34.55 -22.05 -15.98
C LYS A 74 -34.42 -22.78 -17.32
N PHE A 75 -33.47 -23.69 -17.46
CA PHE A 75 -33.31 -24.51 -18.66
C PHE A 75 -34.50 -25.47 -18.85
N LEU A 76 -34.92 -26.17 -17.79
CA LEU A 76 -36.06 -27.10 -17.82
C LEU A 76 -37.36 -26.38 -18.20
N ASP A 77 -37.61 -25.19 -17.64
CA ASP A 77 -38.77 -24.35 -17.97
C ASP A 77 -38.78 -23.94 -19.45
N ARG A 78 -37.61 -23.57 -20.00
CA ARG A 78 -37.47 -23.19 -21.41
C ARG A 78 -37.60 -24.37 -22.37
N VAL A 79 -37.10 -25.56 -22.00
CA VAL A 79 -37.28 -26.81 -22.78
C VAL A 79 -38.76 -27.22 -22.84
N SER A 80 -39.57 -26.95 -21.81
CA SER A 80 -41.04 -27.14 -21.89
C SER A 80 -41.75 -26.20 -22.87
N SER A 81 -41.14 -25.07 -23.21
CA SER A 81 -41.73 -24.02 -24.07
C SER A 81 -41.37 -24.12 -25.56
N GLN A 82 -40.67 -25.19 -25.98
CA GLN A 82 -40.19 -25.45 -27.37
C GLN A 82 -39.34 -24.34 -28.02
N ASN A 83 -38.80 -23.39 -27.27
CA ASN A 83 -37.91 -22.36 -27.79
C ASN A 83 -36.45 -22.60 -27.37
N VAL A 84 -35.64 -22.93 -28.38
CA VAL A 84 -34.17 -22.85 -28.45
C VAL A 84 -33.38 -23.90 -27.63
N ILE A 85 -32.64 -24.77 -28.34
CA ILE A 85 -32.02 -25.98 -27.78
C ILE A 85 -30.48 -25.90 -27.66
N ILE A 86 -29.81 -25.03 -28.41
CA ILE A 86 -28.34 -25.11 -28.59
C ILE A 86 -27.56 -24.10 -27.74
N GLU A 87 -27.97 -22.82 -27.68
CA GLU A 87 -27.24 -21.78 -26.91
C GLU A 87 -27.30 -21.99 -25.39
N ASP A 88 -28.43 -22.46 -24.87
CA ASP A 88 -28.59 -22.68 -23.43
C ASP A 88 -27.84 -23.93 -22.94
N ALA A 89 -27.79 -24.99 -23.75
CA ALA A 89 -26.95 -26.15 -23.48
C ALA A 89 -25.45 -25.80 -23.49
N ALA A 90 -25.04 -24.89 -24.39
CA ALA A 90 -23.66 -24.38 -24.45
C ALA A 90 -23.31 -23.52 -23.22
N LYS A 91 -24.23 -22.68 -22.72
CA LYS A 91 -24.04 -21.94 -21.45
C LYS A 91 -23.90 -22.87 -20.25
N LEU A 92 -24.77 -23.89 -20.15
CA LEU A 92 -24.68 -24.88 -19.07
C LEU A 92 -23.35 -25.64 -19.13
N TYR A 93 -22.90 -26.02 -20.33
CA TYR A 93 -21.61 -26.67 -20.55
C TYR A 93 -20.43 -25.79 -20.14
N CYS A 94 -20.39 -24.51 -20.54
CA CYS A 94 -19.32 -23.59 -20.13
C CYS A 94 -19.24 -23.41 -18.60
N LEU A 95 -20.37 -23.39 -17.90
CA LEU A 95 -20.39 -23.32 -16.43
C LEU A 95 -19.82 -24.59 -15.77
N THR A 96 -19.96 -25.75 -16.42
CA THR A 96 -19.32 -26.99 -15.98
C THR A 96 -17.81 -27.06 -16.31
N GLU A 97 -17.33 -26.39 -17.38
CA GLU A 97 -15.92 -26.41 -17.82
C GLU A 97 -14.99 -25.40 -17.13
N ILE A 98 -15.50 -24.25 -16.67
CA ILE A 98 -14.70 -23.20 -15.99
C ILE A 98 -14.13 -23.68 -14.63
N ASN A 99 -14.34 -24.95 -14.26
CA ASN A 99 -14.42 -25.39 -12.88
C ASN A 99 -13.67 -26.70 -12.54
N GLU A 100 -12.70 -27.12 -13.37
CA GLU A 100 -11.72 -28.15 -12.98
C GLU A 100 -10.43 -27.53 -12.38
N PRO A 101 -9.84 -28.13 -11.33
CA PRO A 101 -8.43 -27.92 -11.03
C PRO A 101 -7.60 -28.72 -12.05
N ARG A 102 -7.10 -28.07 -13.11
CA ARG A 102 -6.36 -28.79 -14.16
C ARG A 102 -4.95 -29.17 -13.70
N HIS A 103 -4.77 -30.47 -13.47
CA HIS A 103 -3.48 -31.13 -13.66
C HIS A 103 -3.09 -31.14 -15.15
N SER A 104 -1.79 -31.17 -15.40
CA SER A 104 -1.09 -31.03 -16.68
C SER A 104 -1.62 -31.86 -17.86
N HIS A 105 -1.85 -31.23 -19.03
CA HIS A 105 -1.14 -31.52 -20.28
C HIS A 105 -1.58 -30.62 -21.47
N SER A 106 -0.59 -30.35 -22.33
CA SER A 106 -0.50 -29.74 -23.67
C SER A 106 -1.58 -28.78 -24.21
N THR A 107 -1.09 -27.56 -24.48
CA THR A 107 -1.57 -26.58 -25.46
C THR A 107 -1.50 -27.08 -26.91
N LYS A 108 -2.65 -27.10 -27.60
CA LYS A 108 -2.84 -26.71 -29.00
C LYS A 108 -4.36 -26.74 -29.28
N GLU A 109 -4.83 -25.77 -30.06
CA GLU A 109 -6.25 -25.49 -30.39
C GLU A 109 -7.03 -24.74 -29.31
N TYR A 110 -7.09 -23.41 -29.42
CA TYR A 110 -8.27 -22.56 -29.08
C TYR A 110 -7.95 -21.11 -29.44
N VAL A 111 -7.81 -20.84 -30.75
CA VAL A 111 -7.91 -19.51 -31.34
C VAL A 111 -9.16 -19.57 -32.22
N GLY A 112 -10.27 -18.97 -31.78
CA GLY A 112 -11.50 -19.03 -32.58
C GLY A 112 -12.80 -18.58 -31.92
N SER A 113 -12.83 -18.09 -30.67
CA SER A 113 -14.11 -17.78 -30.01
C SER A 113 -14.18 -16.42 -29.30
N ARG A 114 -13.19 -15.53 -29.50
CA ARG A 114 -13.15 -14.23 -28.81
C ARG A 114 -13.58 -13.03 -29.67
N GLU A 115 -13.82 -13.21 -30.97
CA GLU A 115 -14.14 -12.11 -31.90
C GLU A 115 -15.63 -11.91 -32.22
N MET A 116 -16.56 -12.69 -31.65
CA MET A 116 -18.00 -12.50 -31.92
C MET A 116 -18.82 -11.82 -30.79
N LEU A 117 -18.23 -11.52 -29.63
CA LEU A 117 -18.97 -11.01 -28.47
C LEU A 117 -18.85 -9.50 -28.22
N ILE A 118 -18.39 -8.74 -29.22
CA ILE A 118 -18.47 -7.27 -29.23
C ILE A 118 -19.36 -6.84 -30.41
N ARG A 119 -20.66 -7.07 -30.26
CA ARG A 119 -21.75 -6.37 -30.96
C ARG A 119 -23.07 -6.90 -30.41
N ASN A 120 -23.60 -6.21 -29.41
CA ASN A 120 -25.04 -6.02 -29.12
C ASN A 120 -25.22 -5.55 -27.67
N HIS A 121 -24.78 -4.31 -27.39
CA HIS A 121 -25.40 -3.51 -26.34
C HIS A 121 -26.44 -2.63 -27.02
N ASN A 122 -27.73 -2.94 -26.84
CA ASN A 122 -28.85 -1.98 -26.85
C ASN A 122 -30.21 -2.69 -26.83
N LEU A 123 -30.66 -3.12 -25.65
CA LEU A 123 -32.06 -3.26 -25.23
C LEU A 123 -31.99 -3.23 -23.70
N GLY A 124 -32.68 -2.41 -22.91
CA GLY A 124 -33.82 -1.52 -23.09
C GLY A 124 -34.43 -1.46 -21.69
N ALA A 125 -34.50 -0.27 -21.09
CA ALA A 125 -35.07 -0.08 -19.77
C ALA A 125 -36.59 -0.30 -19.80
N ALA A 126 -37.11 -1.32 -19.10
CA ALA A 126 -38.50 -1.41 -18.65
C ALA A 126 -38.70 -2.55 -17.64
N SER A 127 -39.56 -2.30 -16.65
CA SER A 127 -40.04 -3.20 -15.57
C SER A 127 -39.10 -3.47 -14.38
N LEU A 128 -38.94 -2.45 -13.53
CA LEU A 128 -38.73 -2.65 -12.10
C LEU A 128 -39.98 -2.19 -11.38
N ASN A 129 -40.86 -3.14 -11.08
CA ASN A 129 -41.82 -3.00 -10.00
C ASN A 129 -42.04 -4.40 -9.42
N THR A 130 -42.17 -4.44 -8.09
CA THR A 130 -42.36 -5.62 -7.21
C THR A 130 -41.17 -6.54 -6.99
N ILE A 131 -40.25 -6.15 -6.08
CA ILE A 131 -39.69 -7.06 -5.07
C ILE A 131 -39.60 -6.29 -3.74
N ASN A 132 -40.39 -6.76 -2.76
CA ASN A 132 -40.34 -6.32 -1.38
C ASN A 132 -38.99 -6.67 -0.72
N GLU A 133 -38.46 -5.69 0.01
CA GLU A 133 -37.54 -5.78 1.16
C GLU A 133 -36.49 -6.91 1.14
N THR A 134 -35.35 -6.63 0.49
CA THR A 134 -34.05 -7.26 0.80
C THR A 134 -33.23 -6.35 1.71
N PRO A 135 -32.35 -6.88 2.59
CA PRO A 135 -31.59 -6.06 3.52
C PRO A 135 -30.59 -5.18 2.77
N VAL A 136 -30.91 -3.88 2.70
CA VAL A 136 -30.24 -2.81 1.94
C VAL A 136 -28.72 -2.70 2.20
N HIS A 137 -28.21 -3.30 3.27
CA HIS A 137 -26.78 -3.30 3.61
C HIS A 137 -25.92 -4.25 2.77
N HIS A 138 -26.44 -5.40 2.33
CA HIS A 138 -25.64 -6.37 1.57
C HIS A 138 -25.43 -5.93 0.12
N VAL A 139 -26.45 -5.38 -0.53
CA VAL A 139 -26.40 -4.91 -1.93
C VAL A 139 -25.46 -3.70 -2.07
N LYS A 140 -25.52 -2.74 -1.14
CA LYS A 140 -24.60 -1.59 -1.13
C LYS A 140 -23.13 -2.03 -0.99
N SER A 141 -22.85 -3.00 -0.13
CA SER A 141 -21.49 -3.53 0.04
C SER A 141 -20.97 -4.28 -1.20
N TRP A 142 -21.88 -4.89 -1.98
CA TRP A 142 -21.54 -5.67 -3.16
C TRP A 142 -21.30 -4.78 -4.38
N ILE A 143 -22.14 -3.75 -4.59
CA ILE A 143 -21.95 -2.73 -5.63
C ILE A 143 -20.61 -2.02 -5.45
N VAL A 144 -20.28 -1.58 -4.22
CA VAL A 144 -19.00 -0.94 -3.91
C VAL A 144 -17.81 -1.86 -4.24
N ARG A 145 -17.91 -3.16 -3.97
CA ARG A 145 -16.82 -4.13 -4.28
C ARG A 145 -16.61 -4.31 -5.77
N GLU A 146 -17.68 -4.33 -6.56
CA GLU A 146 -17.57 -4.54 -8.00
C GLU A 146 -17.15 -3.26 -8.73
N ASP A 147 -17.55 -2.08 -8.23
CA ASP A 147 -17.03 -0.80 -8.69
C ASP A 147 -15.53 -0.64 -8.40
N GLU A 148 -15.07 -0.99 -7.19
CA GLU A 148 -13.64 -0.96 -6.83
C GLU A 148 -12.79 -1.96 -7.65
N LYS A 149 -13.38 -3.07 -8.08
CA LYS A 149 -12.73 -4.04 -8.96
C LYS A 149 -12.65 -3.52 -10.39
N ARG A 150 -13.74 -2.96 -10.91
CA ARG A 150 -13.78 -2.34 -12.25
C ARG A 150 -12.83 -1.15 -12.36
N GLU A 151 -12.77 -0.30 -11.34
CA GLU A 151 -11.87 0.85 -11.31
C GLU A 151 -10.40 0.43 -11.37
N ARG A 152 -10.01 -0.62 -10.62
CA ARG A 152 -8.65 -1.18 -10.69
C ARG A 152 -8.31 -1.75 -12.07
N GLU A 153 -9.27 -2.43 -12.70
CA GLU A 153 -9.06 -3.01 -14.04
C GLU A 153 -8.97 -1.93 -15.12
N ASN A 154 -9.74 -0.84 -14.98
CA ASN A 154 -9.63 0.36 -15.81
C ASN A 154 -8.29 1.07 -15.62
N GLN A 155 -7.85 1.29 -14.38
CA GLN A 155 -6.56 1.90 -14.05
C GLN A 155 -5.41 1.06 -14.63
N ARG A 156 -5.46 -0.27 -14.47
CA ARG A 156 -4.50 -1.18 -15.07
C ARG A 156 -4.48 -1.05 -16.60
N SER A 157 -5.64 -1.03 -17.24
CA SER A 157 -5.74 -0.95 -18.70
C SER A 157 -5.12 0.34 -19.22
N ARG A 158 -5.39 1.48 -18.57
CA ARG A 158 -4.80 2.78 -18.91
C ARG A 158 -3.28 2.79 -18.71
N ALA A 159 -2.80 2.27 -17.59
CA ALA A 159 -1.38 2.25 -17.28
C ALA A 159 -0.59 1.32 -18.21
N LEU A 160 -1.17 0.17 -18.59
CA LEU A 160 -0.59 -0.76 -19.55
C LEU A 160 -0.62 -0.21 -20.99
N GLU A 161 -1.69 0.48 -21.38
CA GLU A 161 -1.75 1.17 -22.67
C GLU A 161 -0.72 2.29 -22.75
N ALA A 162 -0.55 3.07 -21.68
CA ALA A 162 0.53 4.04 -21.58
C ALA A 162 1.89 3.35 -21.75
N TYR A 163 2.20 2.30 -20.98
CA TYR A 163 3.48 1.59 -21.07
C TYR A 163 3.75 0.95 -22.45
N ASN A 164 2.73 0.39 -23.11
CA ASN A 164 2.90 -0.24 -24.41
C ASN A 164 3.13 0.75 -25.56
N GLN A 165 3.01 2.05 -25.31
CA GLN A 165 3.39 3.08 -26.29
C GLN A 165 4.92 3.24 -26.40
N TYR A 166 5.75 2.60 -25.57
CA TYR A 166 7.21 2.78 -25.58
C TYR A 166 7.93 1.56 -26.19
N ILE A 167 8.80 1.77 -27.19
CA ILE A 167 9.69 0.71 -27.72
C ILE A 167 11.13 1.04 -27.31
N ILE A 168 11.68 0.19 -26.43
CA ILE A 168 13.09 0.27 -26.03
C ILE A 168 13.94 -0.37 -27.13
N VAL A 169 14.72 0.44 -27.85
CA VAL A 169 15.73 -0.06 -28.79
C VAL A 169 17.06 -0.15 -28.04
N PHE A 170 17.59 -1.35 -27.86
CA PHE A 170 18.90 -1.55 -27.22
C PHE A 170 20.01 -1.48 -28.27
N PRO A 171 20.99 -0.57 -28.15
CA PRO A 171 22.33 -0.86 -28.61
C PRO A 171 23.05 -1.68 -27.54
N VAL A 172 23.46 -2.90 -27.89
CA VAL A 172 24.32 -3.74 -27.07
C VAL A 172 25.66 -3.02 -26.87
N THR A 173 25.87 -2.45 -25.68
CA THR A 173 27.22 -2.08 -25.23
C THR A 173 27.36 -2.33 -23.74
N THR A 174 28.03 -3.42 -23.39
CA THR A 174 28.54 -3.71 -22.06
C THR A 174 29.79 -2.88 -21.81
N LYS A 175 29.71 -1.89 -20.92
CA LYS A 175 30.90 -1.33 -20.26
C LYS A 175 30.65 -1.18 -18.77
N THR A 176 31.21 -2.12 -18.01
CA THR A 176 31.34 -2.03 -16.55
C THR A 176 32.56 -1.15 -16.24
N ASN A 177 32.31 0.11 -15.89
CA ASN A 177 33.35 0.95 -15.30
C ASN A 177 33.23 0.90 -13.78
N GLY A 178 34.06 0.05 -13.17
CA GLY A 178 34.32 0.10 -11.74
C GLY A 178 35.17 1.32 -11.43
N VAL A 179 34.67 2.23 -10.60
CA VAL A 179 35.45 3.34 -10.05
C VAL A 179 35.73 3.04 -8.58
N ALA A 180 36.95 2.56 -8.31
CA ALA A 180 37.48 2.45 -6.96
C ALA A 180 38.14 3.78 -6.58
N GLY A 181 37.43 4.60 -5.81
CA GLY A 181 37.99 5.79 -5.16
C GLY A 181 38.50 5.43 -3.77
N THR A 182 39.82 5.51 -3.57
CA THR A 182 40.44 5.41 -2.24
C THR A 182 40.45 6.79 -1.60
N SER A 183 39.63 7.01 -0.56
CA SER A 183 39.73 8.19 0.31
C SER A 183 40.27 7.80 1.69
N LYS A 184 41.14 8.66 2.22
CA LYS A 184 41.91 8.45 3.45
C LYS A 184 40.98 8.30 4.65
N SER A 185 41.18 7.20 5.38
CA SER A 185 40.49 6.78 6.61
C SER A 185 40.66 7.81 7.74
N SER A 186 39.62 8.62 7.99
CA SER A 186 39.18 8.81 9.37
C SER A 186 38.55 7.49 9.81
N SER A 187 38.79 7.06 11.05
CA SER A 187 38.24 5.79 11.54
C SER A 187 36.71 5.85 11.55
N ARG A 188 36.07 5.37 10.48
CA ARG A 188 34.60 5.26 10.38
C ARG A 188 34.08 4.44 11.54
N ARG A 189 32.94 4.85 12.11
CA ARG A 189 32.29 4.08 13.17
C ARG A 189 31.94 2.69 12.66
N GLN A 190 32.35 1.65 13.39
CA GLN A 190 31.88 0.30 13.12
C GLN A 190 30.44 0.17 13.63
N ARG A 191 29.51 -0.14 12.72
CA ARG A 191 28.09 -0.37 13.03
C ARG A 191 27.77 -1.85 13.01
N ARG A 192 26.76 -2.26 13.79
CA ARG A 192 26.34 -3.66 13.84
C ARG A 192 25.88 -4.16 12.47
N ILE A 193 26.14 -5.45 12.22
CA ILE A 193 25.76 -6.14 10.98
C ILE A 193 24.61 -7.13 11.18
N ASN A 194 24.32 -7.49 12.42
CA ASN A 194 23.33 -8.49 12.82
C ASN A 194 22.54 -7.99 14.04
N ILE A 195 21.33 -8.53 14.19
CA ILE A 195 20.48 -8.40 15.37
C ILE A 195 20.12 -9.81 15.87
N PRO A 196 19.58 -9.99 17.08
CA PRO A 196 19.11 -11.30 17.52
C PRO A 196 18.05 -11.88 16.56
N ASP A 197 18.03 -13.22 16.46
CA ASP A 197 17.02 -13.92 15.67
C ASP A 197 15.65 -13.79 16.35
N ARG A 198 14.61 -13.59 15.54
CA ARG A 198 13.24 -13.51 16.04
C ARG A 198 12.78 -14.87 16.61
N PRO A 199 12.11 -14.89 17.78
CA PRO A 199 11.46 -16.09 18.30
C PRO A 199 10.53 -16.78 17.28
N GLN A 200 10.45 -18.11 17.30
CA GLN A 200 9.62 -18.91 16.39
C GLN A 200 8.13 -18.98 16.77
N ASN A 201 7.59 -17.92 17.40
CA ASN A 201 6.21 -17.90 17.88
C ASN A 201 5.28 -17.26 16.83
N THR A 202 4.87 -18.03 15.83
CA THR A 202 3.97 -17.54 14.77
C THR A 202 2.50 -17.61 15.19
N VAL A 203 1.88 -16.44 15.39
CA VAL A 203 0.42 -16.31 15.53
C VAL A 203 -0.18 -16.03 14.14
N ASN A 204 -1.35 -16.59 13.83
CA ASN A 204 -2.04 -16.30 12.56
C ASN A 204 -2.66 -14.90 12.58
N MET A 205 -2.32 -14.01 11.64
CA MET A 205 -2.83 -12.63 11.61
C MET A 205 -4.36 -12.57 11.47
N TRP A 206 -4.97 -13.54 10.79
CA TRP A 206 -6.42 -13.60 10.64
C TRP A 206 -7.18 -13.73 11.96
N SER A 207 -6.63 -14.45 12.95
CA SER A 207 -7.30 -14.65 14.24
C SER A 207 -7.54 -13.33 14.97
N LEU A 208 -6.67 -12.33 14.76
CA LEU A 208 -6.76 -10.99 15.31
C LEU A 208 -7.65 -10.05 14.49
N MET A 209 -7.57 -10.11 13.16
CA MET A 209 -8.25 -9.12 12.30
C MET A 209 -9.68 -9.48 11.91
N LYS A 210 -10.14 -10.70 12.13
CA LYS A 210 -11.50 -11.14 11.74
C LYS A 210 -12.61 -10.23 12.30
N ASN A 211 -12.43 -9.66 13.49
CA ASN A 211 -13.41 -8.78 14.16
C ASN A 211 -13.24 -7.29 13.78
N SER A 212 -12.30 -6.99 12.88
CA SER A 212 -11.81 -5.66 12.55
C SER A 212 -12.01 -5.29 11.09
N ILE A 213 -12.79 -6.08 10.34
CA ILE A 213 -13.13 -5.82 8.94
C ILE A 213 -13.82 -4.46 8.82
N GLY A 214 -13.31 -3.61 7.93
CA GLY A 214 -13.83 -2.26 7.69
C GLY A 214 -13.48 -1.21 8.76
N LYS A 215 -12.76 -1.58 9.82
CA LYS A 215 -12.29 -0.64 10.86
C LYS A 215 -10.91 -0.09 10.52
N ASP A 216 -10.62 1.08 11.09
CA ASP A 216 -9.27 1.65 11.12
C ASP A 216 -8.37 0.83 12.05
N LEU A 217 -7.35 0.18 11.49
CA LEU A 217 -6.44 -0.70 12.22
C LEU A 217 -5.48 0.05 13.15
N SER A 218 -5.29 1.36 12.98
CA SER A 218 -4.47 2.15 13.90
C SER A 218 -5.04 2.16 15.32
N LYS A 219 -6.36 1.95 15.46
CA LYS A 219 -7.10 1.93 16.73
C LYS A 219 -7.18 0.54 17.36
N ILE A 220 -6.64 -0.50 16.70
CA ILE A 220 -6.68 -1.87 17.19
C ILE A 220 -5.30 -2.23 17.75
N PRO A 221 -5.19 -2.59 19.03
CA PRO A 221 -3.91 -2.96 19.63
C PRO A 221 -3.39 -4.22 18.95
N MET A 222 -2.23 -4.09 18.31
CA MET A 222 -1.55 -5.19 17.63
C MET A 222 -0.56 -5.85 18.60
N PRO A 223 -0.61 -7.17 18.82
CA PRO A 223 0.40 -7.88 19.62
C PRO A 223 1.80 -7.70 19.04
N VAL A 224 2.81 -7.76 19.92
CA VAL A 224 4.23 -7.62 19.53
C VAL A 224 4.66 -8.65 18.48
N ASN A 225 4.02 -9.83 18.41
CA ASN A 225 4.31 -10.88 17.43
C ASN A 225 4.13 -10.44 15.95
N PHE A 226 3.33 -9.41 15.69
CA PHE A 226 3.12 -8.84 14.36
C PHE A 226 3.89 -7.55 14.14
N SER A 227 4.68 -7.15 15.14
CA SER A 227 5.51 -5.96 15.08
C SER A 227 6.89 -6.31 14.53
N GLU A 228 7.66 -5.28 14.22
CA GLU A 228 9.11 -5.36 14.03
C GLU A 228 9.77 -4.45 15.08
N PRO A 229 11.03 -4.72 15.50
CA PRO A 229 11.69 -3.95 16.55
C PRO A 229 12.19 -2.58 16.09
N LEU A 230 11.37 -1.86 15.33
CA LEU A 230 11.61 -0.50 14.86
C LEU A 230 10.37 0.36 15.10
N SER A 231 10.59 1.62 15.47
CA SER A 231 9.58 2.66 15.56
C SER A 231 9.21 3.14 14.15
N ALA A 232 8.00 3.66 13.96
CA ALA A 232 7.63 4.23 12.68
C ALA A 232 8.54 5.43 12.30
N LEU A 233 9.15 6.12 13.28
CA LEU A 233 10.16 7.16 13.03
C LEU A 233 11.41 6.58 12.37
N GLN A 234 11.90 5.44 12.86
CA GLN A 234 13.03 4.72 12.27
C GLN A 234 12.69 4.20 10.88
N ARG A 235 11.47 3.67 10.69
CA ARG A 235 10.98 3.19 9.39
C ARG A 235 10.93 4.33 8.36
N LEU A 236 10.61 5.55 8.77
CA LEU A 236 10.56 6.72 7.90
C LEU A 236 11.94 7.08 7.34
N VAL A 237 13.00 6.95 8.17
CA VAL A 237 14.40 7.23 7.78
C VAL A 237 14.95 6.26 6.74
N GLU A 238 14.33 5.09 6.55
CA GLU A 238 14.77 4.10 5.55
C GLU A 238 14.68 4.59 4.10
N CYS A 239 13.92 5.67 3.82
CA CYS A 239 13.92 6.28 2.49
C CYS A 239 15.31 6.82 2.09
N PHE A 240 16.21 7.09 3.05
CA PHE A 240 17.57 7.56 2.80
C PHE A 240 18.61 6.45 2.64
N GLU A 241 18.22 5.15 2.61
CA GLU A 241 19.16 4.04 2.35
C GLU A 241 19.90 4.22 1.02
N TYR A 242 19.27 4.85 0.03
CA TYR A 242 19.85 5.12 -1.29
C TYR A 242 20.10 6.62 -1.51
N SER A 243 20.42 7.38 -0.46
CA SER A 243 20.66 8.84 -0.53
C SER A 243 21.76 9.26 -1.51
N HIS A 244 22.70 8.36 -1.87
CA HIS A 244 23.73 8.62 -2.86
C HIS A 244 23.16 8.97 -4.25
N ILE A 245 21.89 8.62 -4.54
CA ILE A 245 21.18 9.05 -5.75
C ILE A 245 21.00 10.57 -5.73
N LEU A 246 20.69 11.16 -4.56
CA LEU A 246 20.57 12.61 -4.40
C LEU A 246 21.93 13.30 -4.51
N ASP A 247 23.00 12.70 -3.98
CA ASP A 247 24.35 13.22 -4.18
C ASP A 247 24.69 13.31 -5.67
N ARG A 248 24.35 12.28 -6.46
CA ARG A 248 24.53 12.30 -7.93
C ARG A 248 23.61 13.32 -8.61
N ALA A 249 22.37 13.43 -8.16
CA ALA A 249 21.42 14.42 -8.68
C ALA A 249 21.94 15.84 -8.50
N ALA A 250 22.60 16.13 -7.37
CA ALA A 250 23.21 17.44 -7.08
C ALA A 250 24.37 17.80 -8.03
N ASP A 251 25.01 16.80 -8.65
CA ASP A 251 26.10 16.97 -9.62
C ASP A 251 25.60 17.10 -11.07
N CYS A 252 24.30 16.89 -11.33
CA CYS A 252 23.71 17.03 -12.67
C CYS A 252 23.71 18.50 -13.14
N GLY A 253 24.16 18.74 -14.37
CA GLY A 253 24.06 20.05 -15.02
C GLY A 253 22.75 20.30 -15.78
N ASP A 254 22.03 19.23 -16.15
CA ASP A 254 20.70 19.31 -16.76
C ASP A 254 19.62 19.16 -15.66
N ALA A 255 18.76 20.16 -15.51
CA ALA A 255 17.67 20.15 -14.54
C ALA A 255 16.66 19.01 -14.79
N LEU A 256 16.44 18.60 -16.04
CA LEU A 256 15.51 17.52 -16.36
C LEU A 256 16.13 16.14 -16.07
N GLU A 257 17.44 16.00 -16.23
CA GLU A 257 18.18 14.82 -15.77
C GLU A 257 18.17 14.74 -14.24
N GLN A 258 18.43 15.87 -13.54
CA GLN A 258 18.34 15.95 -12.07
C GLN A 258 16.96 15.49 -11.59
N LEU A 259 15.88 15.95 -12.21
CA LEU A 259 14.52 15.52 -11.91
C LEU A 259 14.30 14.00 -12.14
N ALA A 260 14.94 13.40 -13.14
CA ALA A 260 14.91 11.95 -13.36
C ALA A 260 15.61 11.18 -12.22
N TYR A 261 16.73 11.69 -11.71
CA TYR A 261 17.40 11.13 -10.52
C TYR A 261 16.55 11.27 -9.25
N VAL A 262 15.89 12.42 -9.05
CA VAL A 262 14.97 12.61 -7.91
C VAL A 262 13.81 11.62 -7.97
N ALA A 263 13.25 11.38 -9.16
CA ALA A 263 12.23 10.35 -9.38
C ALA A 263 12.73 8.93 -9.06
N ALA A 264 13.97 8.61 -9.42
CA ALA A 264 14.58 7.33 -9.05
C ALA A 264 14.80 7.18 -7.54
N PHE A 265 15.24 8.24 -6.85
CA PHE A 265 15.35 8.28 -5.40
C PHE A 265 13.99 8.02 -4.73
N TYR A 266 12.94 8.69 -5.20
CA TYR A 266 11.57 8.47 -4.71
C TYR A 266 11.15 6.99 -4.82
N VAL A 267 11.38 6.35 -5.97
CA VAL A 267 11.04 4.94 -6.17
C VAL A 267 11.85 4.04 -5.22
N SER A 268 13.15 4.31 -5.04
CA SER A 268 14.05 3.47 -4.23
C SER A 268 13.58 3.26 -2.79
N GLY A 269 12.87 4.25 -2.22
CA GLY A 269 12.30 4.20 -0.87
C GLY A 269 11.24 3.12 -0.67
N TYR A 270 10.65 2.59 -1.75
CA TYR A 270 9.67 1.50 -1.66
C TYR A 270 10.30 0.11 -1.57
N SER A 271 11.57 -0.06 -1.98
CA SER A 271 12.23 -1.37 -2.05
C SER A 271 12.21 -2.13 -0.72
N THR A 272 12.37 -1.41 0.40
CA THR A 272 12.38 -1.98 1.76
C THR A 272 11.02 -2.51 2.22
N ASN A 273 9.94 -2.26 1.48
CA ASN A 273 8.60 -2.80 1.76
C ASN A 273 8.37 -4.19 1.14
N SER A 274 9.18 -4.61 0.17
CA SER A 274 8.96 -5.84 -0.62
C SER A 274 8.84 -7.12 0.21
N SER A 275 9.60 -7.19 1.32
CA SER A 275 9.73 -8.39 2.17
C SER A 275 9.33 -8.16 3.63
N ARG A 276 8.88 -6.94 3.98
CA ARG A 276 8.54 -6.53 5.35
C ARG A 276 7.05 -6.22 5.48
N ILE A 277 6.34 -7.13 6.14
CA ILE A 277 4.88 -7.08 6.36
C ILE A 277 4.55 -6.80 7.84
N SER A 278 5.56 -6.86 8.71
CA SER A 278 5.42 -6.54 10.13
C SER A 278 5.16 -5.05 10.33
N LYS A 279 4.40 -4.72 11.37
CA LYS A 279 4.05 -3.33 11.72
C LYS A 279 5.17 -2.71 12.58
N PRO A 280 5.73 -1.54 12.25
CA PRO A 280 6.60 -0.84 13.20
C PRO A 280 5.82 -0.40 14.45
N PHE A 281 6.51 -0.17 15.55
CA PHE A 281 5.89 0.41 16.74
C PHE A 281 5.32 1.78 16.42
N ASN A 282 4.07 2.02 16.84
CA ASN A 282 3.49 3.35 16.74
C ASN A 282 4.24 4.27 17.72
N PRO A 283 4.86 5.37 17.27
CA PRO A 283 5.63 6.23 18.15
C PRO A 283 4.76 6.86 19.24
N LEU A 284 5.33 7.06 20.42
CA LEU A 284 4.68 7.86 21.47
C LEU A 284 4.71 9.35 21.08
N LEU A 285 3.74 10.14 21.54
CA LEU A 285 3.72 11.59 21.34
C LEU A 285 4.98 12.20 21.97
N GLY A 286 5.74 12.99 21.20
CA GLY A 286 7.04 13.53 21.62
C GLY A 286 8.20 12.55 21.55
N GLU A 287 7.99 11.31 21.08
CA GLU A 287 9.08 10.40 20.72
C GLU A 287 9.91 11.00 19.59
N THR A 288 11.23 10.88 19.69
CA THR A 288 12.19 11.38 18.70
C THR A 288 13.00 10.24 18.13
N PHE A 289 13.58 10.41 16.95
CA PHE A 289 14.64 9.55 16.46
C PHE A 289 15.66 10.38 15.68
N GLU A 290 16.91 10.38 16.12
CA GLU A 290 18.00 10.94 15.33
C GLU A 290 18.86 9.88 14.67
N TRP A 291 19.53 10.23 13.57
CA TRP A 291 20.62 9.42 13.07
C TRP A 291 21.65 10.27 12.34
N ASP A 292 22.87 10.31 12.89
CA ASP A 292 24.01 10.95 12.24
C ASP A 292 24.79 9.92 11.44
N ARG A 293 24.80 10.10 10.11
CA ARG A 293 25.52 9.31 9.12
C ARG A 293 26.45 10.21 8.31
N THR A 294 26.89 11.33 8.87
CA THR A 294 27.75 12.29 8.15
C THR A 294 29.13 11.71 7.82
N ASP A 295 29.61 10.73 8.60
CA ASP A 295 30.92 10.09 8.41
C ASP A 295 30.95 9.04 7.29
N ASP A 296 29.80 8.44 6.95
CA ASP A 296 29.70 7.41 5.91
C ASP A 296 28.73 7.75 4.76
N TYR A 297 27.48 8.12 5.03
CA TYR A 297 26.52 8.51 3.99
C TYR A 297 26.52 10.01 3.68
N GLY A 298 27.08 10.85 4.56
CA GLY A 298 27.15 12.30 4.39
C GLY A 298 25.85 13.03 4.71
N TRP A 299 24.97 12.45 5.52
CA TRP A 299 23.74 13.10 5.97
C TRP A 299 23.46 12.85 7.44
N ARG A 300 22.61 13.68 8.04
CA ARG A 300 22.04 13.47 9.38
C ARG A 300 20.56 13.82 9.39
N VAL A 301 19.80 13.15 10.24
CA VAL A 301 18.34 13.28 10.30
C VAL A 301 17.84 13.38 11.73
N ILE A 302 16.76 14.13 11.92
CA ILE A 302 15.94 14.14 13.12
C ILE A 302 14.48 13.92 12.73
N ALA A 303 13.78 13.08 13.48
CA ALA A 303 12.35 12.88 13.38
C ALA A 303 11.68 13.01 14.75
N GLU A 304 10.44 13.48 14.79
CA GLU A 304 9.62 13.62 16.00
C GLU A 304 8.17 13.21 15.73
N GLN A 305 7.55 12.51 16.68
CA GLN A 305 6.12 12.27 16.67
C GLN A 305 5.38 13.53 17.17
N VAL A 306 5.04 14.41 16.24
CA VAL A 306 4.46 15.73 16.51
C VAL A 306 2.97 15.70 16.85
N SER A 307 2.25 14.65 16.43
CA SER A 307 0.83 14.46 16.78
C SER A 307 0.48 12.98 16.92
N HIS A 308 -0.51 12.67 17.77
CA HIS A 308 -0.99 11.31 17.97
C HIS A 308 -2.42 11.10 17.44
N HIS A 309 -3.24 12.15 17.37
CA HIS A 309 -4.62 12.11 16.87
C HIS A 309 -4.91 13.31 15.96
N PRO A 310 -4.74 13.16 14.63
CA PRO A 310 -4.21 11.98 13.92
C PRO A 310 -2.71 11.75 14.19
N PRO A 311 -2.18 10.52 14.01
CA PRO A 311 -0.75 10.27 14.16
C PRO A 311 0.02 10.96 13.02
N ILE A 312 0.93 11.87 13.38
CA ILE A 312 1.81 12.59 12.44
C ILE A 312 3.24 12.50 12.97
N SER A 313 4.15 12.07 12.12
CA SER A 313 5.60 12.10 12.35
C SER A 313 6.22 13.16 11.44
N ALA A 314 7.02 14.07 11.98
CA ALA A 314 7.77 15.04 11.19
C ALA A 314 9.23 14.61 11.10
N LEU A 315 9.88 14.85 9.97
CA LEU A 315 11.27 14.47 9.69
C LEU A 315 11.98 15.60 8.96
N HIS A 316 13.26 15.79 9.30
CA HIS A 316 14.15 16.71 8.61
C HIS A 316 15.55 16.10 8.48
N CYS A 317 16.01 15.95 7.24
CA CYS A 317 17.29 15.35 6.88
C CYS A 317 18.13 16.36 6.10
N VAL A 318 19.39 16.53 6.51
CA VAL A 318 20.36 17.39 5.84
C VAL A 318 21.46 16.50 5.30
N GLY A 319 21.61 16.48 3.97
CA GLY A 319 22.72 15.84 3.27
C GLY A 319 23.85 16.82 2.94
N LYS A 320 24.70 16.45 1.98
CA LYS A 320 25.84 17.28 1.56
C LYS A 320 25.37 18.57 0.90
N GLU A 321 24.64 18.43 -0.20
CA GLU A 321 24.16 19.53 -1.05
C GLU A 321 22.64 19.49 -1.24
N TRP A 322 21.93 18.80 -0.34
CA TRP A 322 20.48 18.67 -0.39
C TRP A 322 19.90 18.62 1.02
N THR A 323 18.67 19.08 1.15
CA THR A 323 17.87 19.04 2.37
C THR A 323 16.51 18.44 2.04
N CYS A 324 16.09 17.43 2.80
CA CYS A 324 14.83 16.73 2.60
C CYS A 324 13.99 16.76 3.87
N TRP A 325 12.72 17.09 3.77
CA TRP A 325 11.80 17.09 4.91
C TRP A 325 10.42 16.61 4.52
N GLU A 326 9.75 15.96 5.46
CA GLU A 326 8.37 15.52 5.30
C GLU A 326 7.66 15.54 6.65
N ASP A 327 6.35 15.80 6.61
CA ASP A 327 5.45 15.26 7.61
C ASP A 327 4.73 14.05 7.04
N PHE A 328 4.54 13.04 7.88
CA PHE A 328 4.05 11.75 7.45
C PHE A 328 2.92 11.30 8.36
N SER A 329 1.80 10.98 7.74
CA SER A 329 0.71 10.26 8.38
C SER A 329 0.29 9.09 7.49
N VAL A 330 -0.28 8.03 8.07
CA VAL A 330 -0.76 6.89 7.29
C VAL A 330 -2.12 6.44 7.79
N VAL A 331 -3.04 6.26 6.85
CA VAL A 331 -4.37 5.70 7.11
C VAL A 331 -4.38 4.26 6.62
N THR A 332 -4.59 3.31 7.52
CA THR A 332 -4.65 1.88 7.18
C THR A 332 -6.08 1.36 7.20
N LYS A 333 -6.54 0.74 6.11
CA LYS A 333 -7.89 0.17 5.97
C LYS A 333 -7.82 -1.33 5.69
N PHE A 334 -8.50 -2.13 6.51
CA PHE A 334 -8.65 -3.57 6.27
C PHE A 334 -9.92 -3.89 5.48
N ARG A 335 -9.76 -4.46 4.28
CA ARG A 335 -10.84 -4.74 3.33
C ARG A 335 -11.14 -6.25 3.21
N GLY A 336 -10.90 -7.00 4.29
CA GLY A 336 -11.12 -8.44 4.35
C GLY A 336 -9.96 -9.24 3.75
N LYS A 337 -9.77 -9.22 2.43
CA LYS A 337 -8.69 -10.00 1.79
C LYS A 337 -7.32 -9.30 1.80
N TYR A 338 -7.33 -7.98 1.86
CA TYR A 338 -6.15 -7.12 1.76
C TYR A 338 -6.24 -5.93 2.71
N LEU A 339 -5.09 -5.32 3.00
CA LEU A 339 -4.93 -4.11 3.80
C LEU A 339 -4.31 -3.05 2.90
N THR A 340 -4.88 -1.86 2.90
CA THR A 340 -4.33 -0.71 2.16
C THR A 340 -3.80 0.30 3.16
N ALA A 341 -2.56 0.72 2.98
CA ALA A 341 -1.93 1.82 3.69
C ALA A 341 -1.86 3.03 2.74
N GLU A 342 -2.58 4.10 3.10
CA GLU A 342 -2.65 5.35 2.35
C GLU A 342 -1.80 6.40 3.07
N PRO A 343 -0.55 6.64 2.65
CA PRO A 343 0.26 7.70 3.22
C PRO A 343 -0.32 9.08 2.88
N LYS A 344 -0.09 10.05 3.77
CA LYS A 344 -0.49 11.45 3.68
C LYS A 344 0.72 12.32 4.06
N GLY A 345 0.73 13.54 3.56
CA GLY A 345 1.84 14.47 3.68
C GLY A 345 2.53 14.70 2.35
N THR A 346 3.27 15.81 2.27
CA THR A 346 4.06 16.19 1.11
C THR A 346 5.53 16.16 1.50
N ILE A 347 6.34 15.53 0.66
CA ILE A 347 7.79 15.50 0.81
C ILE A 347 8.37 16.65 0.03
N HIS A 348 9.34 17.32 0.63
CA HIS A 348 10.09 18.39 0.02
C HIS A 348 11.57 18.00 -0.05
N LEU A 349 12.20 18.36 -1.15
CA LEU A 349 13.64 18.24 -1.36
C LEU A 349 14.16 19.52 -1.99
N GLU A 350 15.16 20.11 -1.39
CA GLU A 350 15.83 21.31 -1.90
C GLU A 350 17.32 21.01 -2.09
N PHE A 351 17.87 21.39 -3.24
CA PHE A 351 19.31 21.35 -3.47
C PHE A 351 19.96 22.68 -3.08
N ASN A 352 21.09 22.63 -2.40
CA ASN A 352 21.77 23.82 -1.86
C ASN A 352 22.73 24.47 -2.87
N ARG A 353 23.02 23.79 -3.99
CA ARG A 353 23.99 24.20 -5.01
C ARG A 353 23.28 24.58 -6.31
N GLY A 354 23.89 25.51 -7.07
CA GLY A 354 23.37 25.93 -8.37
C GLY A 354 22.13 26.80 -8.23
N ASP A 355 21.10 26.50 -9.03
CA ASP A 355 19.85 27.29 -9.08
C ASP A 355 18.89 27.00 -7.92
N GLY A 356 19.27 26.13 -6.98
CA GLY A 356 18.50 25.89 -5.76
C GLY A 356 17.17 25.18 -6.01
N HIS A 357 17.18 24.12 -6.83
CA HIS A 357 15.93 23.45 -7.23
C HIS A 357 15.15 22.90 -6.03
N HIS A 358 13.85 23.22 -5.98
CA HIS A 358 12.92 22.76 -4.94
C HIS A 358 11.88 21.80 -5.54
N TYR A 359 11.98 20.54 -5.14
CA TYR A 359 11.09 19.47 -5.56
C TYR A 359 10.05 19.12 -4.49
N THR A 360 8.86 18.72 -4.94
CA THR A 360 7.86 18.08 -4.06
C THR A 360 7.23 16.86 -4.69
N TRP A 361 6.84 15.89 -3.86
CA TRP A 361 6.03 14.74 -4.26
C TRP A 361 5.23 14.17 -3.09
N LYS A 362 4.24 13.32 -3.39
CA LYS A 362 3.45 12.55 -2.41
C LYS A 362 3.75 11.07 -2.56
N LYS A 363 3.56 10.27 -1.49
CA LYS A 363 3.72 8.81 -1.55
C LYS A 363 2.46 8.15 -2.16
N VAL A 364 2.65 7.14 -3.01
CA VAL A 364 1.57 6.26 -3.50
C VAL A 364 1.12 5.25 -2.43
N SER A 365 -0.03 4.60 -2.65
CA SER A 365 -0.62 3.67 -1.70
C SER A 365 0.03 2.28 -1.74
N THR A 366 0.21 1.68 -0.58
CA THR A 366 0.71 0.31 -0.44
C THR A 366 -0.45 -0.64 -0.14
N THR A 367 -0.55 -1.75 -0.87
CA THR A 367 -1.53 -2.81 -0.61
C THR A 367 -0.82 -4.10 -0.20
N ILE A 368 -1.24 -4.69 0.92
CA ILE A 368 -0.79 -5.98 1.42
C ILE A 368 -1.90 -7.00 1.12
N HIS A 369 -1.59 -7.97 0.27
CA HIS A 369 -2.53 -8.97 -0.21
C HIS A 369 -2.47 -10.26 0.60
N ASN A 370 -3.50 -11.11 0.44
CA ASN A 370 -3.56 -12.46 1.00
C ASN A 370 -3.43 -12.51 2.53
N ILE A 371 -4.01 -11.51 3.19
CA ILE A 371 -3.95 -11.39 4.65
C ILE A 371 -4.67 -12.52 5.38
N VAL A 372 -5.67 -13.13 4.73
CA VAL A 372 -6.49 -14.21 5.31
C VAL A 372 -5.94 -15.58 4.93
N ILE A 373 -5.63 -15.78 3.63
CA ILE A 373 -5.22 -17.07 3.06
C ILE A 373 -4.18 -16.83 1.99
N GLY A 374 -3.10 -17.63 2.02
CA GLY A 374 -2.03 -17.65 1.03
C GLY A 374 -0.78 -16.90 1.47
N LYS A 375 0.23 -16.88 0.60
CA LYS A 375 1.45 -16.09 0.84
C LYS A 375 1.12 -14.61 0.67
N MET A 376 1.36 -13.83 1.72
CA MET A 376 1.23 -12.38 1.67
C MET A 376 2.28 -11.78 0.73
N TYR A 377 1.87 -10.74 0.00
CA TYR A 377 2.75 -9.95 -0.85
C TYR A 377 2.33 -8.48 -0.82
N VAL A 378 3.28 -7.62 -1.12
CA VAL A 378 3.11 -6.17 -1.13
C VAL A 378 3.07 -5.67 -2.57
N GLU A 379 2.18 -4.71 -2.82
CA GLU A 379 2.02 -4.03 -4.11
C GLU A 379 1.94 -2.52 -3.88
N GLN A 380 2.65 -1.74 -4.70
CA GLN A 380 2.54 -0.28 -4.73
C GLN A 380 1.56 0.11 -5.84
N ASN A 381 0.62 1.00 -5.54
CA ASN A 381 -0.48 1.34 -6.43
C ASN A 381 -0.67 2.86 -6.51
N GLY A 382 -0.71 3.37 -7.73
CA GLY A 382 -1.09 4.76 -8.02
C GLY A 382 -0.17 5.46 -9.00
N GLU A 383 -0.52 6.70 -9.27
CA GLU A 383 0.25 7.64 -10.08
C GLU A 383 0.68 8.81 -9.20
N VAL A 384 1.82 9.42 -9.52
CA VAL A 384 2.36 10.56 -8.79
C VAL A 384 3.14 11.48 -9.72
N ASP A 385 3.04 12.79 -9.46
CA ASP A 385 3.92 13.78 -10.06
C ASP A 385 5.03 14.15 -9.06
N VAL A 386 6.29 14.03 -9.50
CA VAL A 386 7.44 14.70 -8.86
C VAL A 386 7.62 16.04 -9.57
N ILE A 387 7.42 17.13 -8.83
CA ILE A 387 7.31 18.48 -9.39
C ILE A 387 8.54 19.28 -9.01
N ASP A 388 9.17 19.93 -9.98
CA ASP A 388 10.20 20.96 -9.78
C ASP A 388 9.53 22.34 -9.77
N HIS A 389 9.51 23.00 -8.62
CA HIS A 389 8.88 24.31 -8.47
C HIS A 389 9.72 25.46 -9.02
N THR A 390 11.02 25.23 -9.26
CA THR A 390 11.94 26.26 -9.73
C THR A 390 11.77 26.52 -11.22
N ASN A 391 11.51 25.48 -12.03
CA ASN A 391 11.31 25.60 -13.47
C ASN A 391 9.92 25.12 -13.95
N GLY A 392 9.08 24.53 -13.09
CA GLY A 392 7.75 24.02 -13.43
C GLY A 392 7.75 22.67 -14.16
N ALA A 393 8.91 22.03 -14.34
CA ALA A 393 9.01 20.70 -14.92
C ALA A 393 8.43 19.64 -13.98
N LYS A 394 8.03 18.49 -14.54
CA LYS A 394 7.52 17.37 -13.74
C LYS A 394 7.86 16.01 -14.32
N CYS A 395 8.07 15.06 -13.43
CA CYS A 395 8.13 13.64 -13.74
C CYS A 395 6.81 12.99 -13.33
N HIS A 396 6.04 12.49 -14.30
CA HIS A 396 4.84 11.71 -14.02
C HIS A 396 5.21 10.22 -13.93
N LEU A 397 5.03 9.60 -12.76
CA LEU A 397 5.32 8.20 -12.49
C LEU A 397 4.02 7.41 -12.30
N SER A 398 3.98 6.19 -12.84
CA SER A 398 2.89 5.23 -12.74
C SER A 398 3.41 3.90 -12.21
N PHE A 399 2.87 3.45 -11.08
CA PHE A 399 3.11 2.10 -10.56
C PHE A 399 2.12 1.15 -11.21
N LEU A 400 2.63 0.25 -12.06
CA LEU A 400 1.78 -0.67 -12.81
C LEU A 400 1.23 -1.75 -11.88
N PRO A 401 -0.09 -1.98 -11.85
CA PRO A 401 -0.65 -3.10 -11.13
C PRO A 401 -0.05 -4.40 -11.66
N SER A 402 0.40 -5.26 -10.75
CA SER A 402 0.83 -6.60 -11.06
C SER A 402 -0.33 -7.30 -11.76
N GLY A 403 -0.08 -7.76 -12.99
CA GLY A 403 -1.10 -8.51 -13.70
C GLY A 403 -1.46 -9.80 -12.96
N GLY A 404 -2.57 -10.42 -13.36
CA GLY A 404 -2.98 -11.72 -12.85
C GLY A 404 -1.87 -12.77 -13.00
N TYR A 405 -2.14 -13.99 -12.53
CA TYR A 405 -1.16 -15.10 -12.43
C TYR A 405 -0.30 -15.40 -13.69
N PHE A 406 -0.71 -14.90 -14.87
CA PHE A 406 -0.08 -15.15 -16.18
C PHE A 406 0.79 -14.01 -16.71
N ASP A 407 0.91 -12.87 -16.00
CA ASP A 407 1.55 -11.65 -16.52
C ASP A 407 2.81 -11.30 -15.70
N ARG A 408 3.79 -12.21 -15.70
CA ARG A 408 4.99 -12.12 -14.84
C ARG A 408 5.90 -10.95 -15.20
N ASP A 409 5.82 -10.44 -16.43
CA ASP A 409 6.72 -9.43 -16.98
C ASP A 409 6.46 -8.01 -16.44
N PHE A 410 5.28 -7.77 -15.86
CA PHE A 410 4.86 -6.46 -15.33
C PHE A 410 4.82 -6.39 -13.81
N LYS A 411 5.18 -7.47 -13.11
CA LYS A 411 5.17 -7.48 -11.65
C LYS A 411 6.09 -6.38 -11.12
N ASN A 412 5.54 -5.54 -10.23
CA ASN A 412 6.27 -4.44 -9.57
C ASN A 412 6.87 -3.40 -10.54
N ARG A 413 6.39 -3.33 -11.79
CA ARG A 413 6.90 -2.37 -12.77
C ARG A 413 6.49 -0.95 -12.36
N VAL A 414 7.42 -0.02 -12.55
CA VAL A 414 7.17 1.42 -12.45
C VAL A 414 7.74 2.09 -13.68
N PHE A 415 7.02 3.08 -14.17
CA PHE A 415 7.38 3.81 -15.37
C PHE A 415 7.04 5.28 -15.21
N GLY A 416 7.81 6.18 -15.81
CA GLY A 416 7.51 7.59 -15.83
C GLY A 416 8.16 8.38 -16.94
N THR A 417 7.65 9.59 -17.11
CA THR A 417 8.09 10.54 -18.14
C THR A 417 8.41 11.89 -17.51
N VAL A 418 9.61 12.40 -17.78
CA VAL A 418 10.02 13.76 -17.42
C VAL A 418 9.69 14.68 -18.58
N ARG A 419 8.91 15.72 -18.32
CA ARG A 419 8.47 16.70 -19.32
C ARG A 419 9.06 18.07 -19.03
N ASP A 420 9.46 18.75 -20.09
CA ASP A 420 9.78 20.17 -20.03
C ASP A 420 8.51 21.03 -19.91
N THR A 421 8.69 22.35 -19.77
CA THR A 421 7.59 23.33 -19.64
C THR A 421 6.70 23.42 -20.89
N SER A 422 7.17 22.93 -22.05
CA SER A 422 6.36 22.81 -23.27
C SER A 422 5.51 21.54 -23.30
N GLY A 423 5.67 20.65 -22.30
CA GLY A 423 4.98 19.37 -22.20
C GLY A 423 5.66 18.24 -22.98
N LYS A 424 6.82 18.51 -23.60
CA LYS A 424 7.58 17.52 -24.38
C LYS A 424 8.36 16.61 -23.44
N VAL A 425 8.25 15.30 -23.65
CA VAL A 425 9.02 14.30 -22.88
C VAL A 425 10.48 14.36 -23.29
N LYS A 426 11.37 14.43 -22.30
CA LYS A 426 12.83 14.51 -22.47
C LYS A 426 13.57 13.34 -21.86
N TRP A 427 13.06 12.80 -20.76
CA TRP A 427 13.64 11.64 -20.10
C TRP A 427 12.55 10.62 -19.76
N LEU A 428 12.93 9.35 -19.82
CA LEU A 428 12.13 8.23 -19.34
C LEU A 428 12.74 7.72 -18.03
N VAL A 429 11.88 7.33 -17.10
CA VAL A 429 12.24 6.62 -15.86
C VAL A 429 11.55 5.27 -15.90
N ASP A 430 12.30 4.18 -15.81
CA ASP A 430 11.74 2.84 -16.05
C ASP A 430 12.44 1.79 -15.19
N GLY A 431 11.68 0.85 -14.64
CA GLY A 431 12.25 -0.26 -13.90
C GLY A 431 11.25 -1.01 -13.03
N VAL A 432 11.76 -1.65 -11.98
CA VAL A 432 11.00 -2.51 -11.08
C VAL A 432 11.30 -2.06 -9.65
N TRP A 433 10.29 -1.56 -8.93
CA TRP A 433 10.49 -0.78 -7.69
C TRP A 433 11.15 -1.57 -6.54
N ASP A 434 11.21 -2.89 -6.61
CA ASP A 434 11.91 -3.76 -5.66
C ASP A 434 13.24 -4.33 -6.19
N LYS A 435 13.72 -3.87 -7.35
CA LYS A 435 14.94 -4.38 -7.99
C LYS A 435 15.87 -3.31 -8.56
N TYR A 436 15.39 -2.45 -9.46
CA TYR A 436 16.24 -1.48 -10.15
C TYR A 436 15.43 -0.35 -10.80
N ILE A 437 16.10 0.77 -11.09
CA ILE A 437 15.58 1.87 -11.92
C ILE A 437 16.67 2.33 -12.89
N GLU A 438 16.24 2.53 -14.13
CA GLU A 438 17.02 3.10 -15.22
C GLU A 438 16.39 4.41 -15.69
N ILE A 439 17.24 5.32 -16.19
CA ILE A 439 16.78 6.52 -16.90
C ILE A 439 17.36 6.54 -18.32
N GLY A 440 16.63 7.12 -19.27
CA GLY A 440 17.07 7.26 -20.65
C GLY A 440 16.61 8.56 -21.29
N SER A 441 17.53 9.26 -21.97
CA SER A 441 17.23 10.48 -22.71
C SER A 441 16.45 10.15 -23.99
N VAL A 442 15.35 10.86 -24.24
CA VAL A 442 14.54 10.70 -25.45
C VAL A 442 15.24 11.34 -26.64
N THR A 443 15.55 10.53 -27.65
CA THR A 443 16.26 10.96 -28.87
C THR A 443 15.32 11.21 -30.05
N SER A 444 14.25 10.43 -30.15
CA SER A 444 13.19 10.68 -31.12
C SER A 444 11.81 10.23 -30.61
N VAL A 445 10.77 10.80 -31.22
CA VAL A 445 9.38 10.43 -30.97
C VAL A 445 8.78 10.04 -32.32
N GLU A 446 8.25 8.82 -32.40
CA GLU A 446 7.54 8.28 -33.56
C GLU A 446 6.06 8.09 -33.23
N GLY A 447 5.25 7.68 -34.20
CA GLY A 447 3.81 7.49 -34.00
C GLY A 447 3.00 8.78 -34.11
N SER A 448 1.70 8.70 -33.81
CA SER A 448 0.80 9.86 -33.84
C SER A 448 0.89 10.63 -32.53
N SER A 449 0.41 11.88 -32.53
CA SER A 449 0.28 12.68 -31.31
C SER A 449 -0.56 12.00 -30.21
N GLU A 450 -1.48 11.09 -30.59
CA GLU A 450 -2.32 10.33 -29.67
C GLU A 450 -1.65 9.05 -29.15
N LYS A 451 -0.65 8.51 -29.88
CA LYS A 451 0.10 7.30 -29.52
C LYS A 451 1.59 7.49 -29.79
N PRO A 452 2.26 8.38 -29.04
CA PRO A 452 3.68 8.68 -29.26
C PRO A 452 4.55 7.51 -28.79
N VAL A 453 5.53 7.14 -29.61
CA VAL A 453 6.54 6.13 -29.32
C VAL A 453 7.88 6.79 -29.08
N TYR A 454 8.37 6.73 -27.85
CA TYR A 454 9.61 7.40 -27.47
C TYR A 454 10.78 6.43 -27.59
N LYS A 455 11.83 6.87 -28.30
CA LYS A 455 13.08 6.13 -28.46
C LYS A 455 14.18 6.76 -27.62
N THR A 456 15.03 5.91 -27.08
CA THR A 456 16.21 6.28 -26.30
C THR A 456 17.42 5.56 -26.87
N ASP A 457 18.54 6.26 -27.07
CA ASP A 457 19.76 5.63 -27.60
C ASP A 457 20.50 4.82 -26.53
N SER A 458 20.35 5.17 -25.25
CA SER A 458 20.93 4.41 -24.13
C SER A 458 20.13 4.60 -22.86
N LYS A 459 20.33 3.66 -21.93
CA LYS A 459 19.79 3.73 -20.57
C LYS A 459 20.92 3.64 -19.56
N THR A 460 20.79 4.41 -18.49
CA THR A 460 21.70 4.39 -17.35
C THR A 460 20.98 3.82 -16.15
N MET A 461 21.51 2.74 -15.57
CA MET A 461 21.02 2.23 -14.29
C MET A 461 21.44 3.18 -13.17
N VAL A 462 20.45 3.88 -12.61
CA VAL A 462 20.67 4.91 -11.59
C VAL A 462 20.48 4.38 -10.17
N TRP A 463 19.74 3.27 -10.04
CA TRP A 463 19.52 2.59 -8.77
C TRP A 463 19.38 1.08 -8.97
N GLU A 464 19.95 0.33 -8.05
CA GLU A 464 19.80 -1.12 -7.89
C GLU A 464 19.54 -1.42 -6.42
N CYS A 465 18.60 -2.32 -6.16
CA CYS A 465 18.21 -2.74 -4.82
C CYS A 465 19.33 -3.58 -4.19
N THR A 466 19.80 -3.16 -3.01
CA THR A 466 20.81 -3.90 -2.25
C THR A 466 20.26 -5.26 -1.84
N PRO A 467 20.95 -6.38 -2.13
CA PRO A 467 20.52 -7.69 -1.68
C PRO A 467 20.40 -7.75 -0.15
N LEU A 468 19.37 -8.44 0.34
CA LEU A 468 19.23 -8.68 1.77
C LEU A 468 20.43 -9.49 2.30
N PRO A 469 20.96 -9.17 3.49
CA PRO A 469 22.04 -9.96 4.05
C PRO A 469 21.56 -11.38 4.37
N ALA A 470 22.50 -12.33 4.47
CA ALA A 470 22.18 -13.70 4.85
C ALA A 470 21.38 -13.75 6.18
N ASN A 471 20.48 -14.73 6.29
CA ASN A 471 19.59 -14.96 7.43
C ASN A 471 18.60 -13.82 7.73
N SER A 472 18.37 -12.90 6.78
CA SER A 472 17.42 -11.80 6.98
C SER A 472 16.03 -12.27 7.39
N GLU A 473 15.56 -13.44 6.94
CA GLU A 473 14.26 -14.01 7.28
C GLU A 473 14.07 -14.31 8.77
N LYS A 474 15.18 -14.55 9.48
CA LYS A 474 15.19 -14.69 10.95
C LYS A 474 15.27 -13.34 11.65
N GLN A 475 15.76 -12.31 10.96
CA GLN A 475 15.95 -10.95 11.45
C GLN A 475 14.96 -9.99 10.77
N TYR A 476 13.68 -10.36 10.76
CA TYR A 476 12.56 -9.53 10.30
C TYR A 476 12.64 -9.05 8.83
N ASN A 477 13.41 -9.73 7.99
CA ASN A 477 13.77 -9.33 6.61
C ASN A 477 14.42 -7.93 6.54
N PHE A 478 15.18 -7.54 7.56
CA PHE A 478 15.87 -6.26 7.59
C PHE A 478 17.03 -6.20 6.59
N THR A 479 17.14 -5.08 5.88
CA THR A 479 18.35 -4.67 5.16
C THR A 479 19.48 -4.44 6.17
N LEU A 480 20.73 -4.35 5.70
CA LEU A 480 21.84 -3.96 6.58
C LEU A 480 21.59 -2.58 7.22
N PHE A 481 21.02 -1.66 6.44
CA PHE A 481 20.64 -0.34 6.90
C PHE A 481 19.59 -0.40 8.03
N ALA A 482 18.53 -1.19 7.84
CA ALA A 482 17.49 -1.37 8.86
C ALA A 482 18.01 -2.04 10.14
N ARG A 483 18.96 -2.98 10.02
CA ARG A 483 19.63 -3.57 11.19
C ARG A 483 20.34 -2.52 12.03
N GLN A 484 20.82 -1.42 11.47
CA GLN A 484 21.60 -0.40 12.21
C GLN A 484 20.74 0.67 12.88
N LEU A 485 19.48 0.85 12.47
CA LEU A 485 18.59 1.92 12.95
C LEU A 485 18.41 1.95 14.48
N ASN A 486 18.35 0.77 15.10
CA ASN A 486 18.10 0.62 16.52
C ASN A 486 19.34 0.15 17.30
N GLU A 487 20.53 0.28 16.70
CA GLU A 487 21.79 0.15 17.42
C GLU A 487 21.89 1.27 18.46
N MET A 488 22.27 0.93 19.70
CA MET A 488 22.42 1.93 20.75
C MET A 488 23.50 2.95 20.39
N GLU A 489 23.18 4.22 20.62
CA GLU A 489 24.14 5.31 20.51
C GLU A 489 24.13 6.10 21.81
N ASP A 490 25.32 6.49 22.25
CA ASP A 490 25.47 7.36 23.42
C ASP A 490 24.96 8.77 23.07
N GLU A 491 24.75 9.59 24.10
CA GLU A 491 24.48 11.02 23.92
C GLU A 491 23.20 11.38 23.16
N VAL A 492 22.35 10.41 22.82
CA VAL A 492 21.02 10.65 22.22
C VAL A 492 20.03 11.14 23.27
N ALA A 493 19.05 11.92 22.81
CA ALA A 493 17.95 12.44 23.63
C ALA A 493 17.25 11.35 24.46
N PRO A 494 16.73 11.65 25.67
CA PRO A 494 15.97 10.69 26.47
C PRO A 494 14.68 10.20 25.77
N THR A 495 14.20 10.95 24.78
CA THR A 495 13.04 10.64 23.94
C THR A 495 13.39 9.81 22.69
N ASP A 496 14.67 9.48 22.46
CA ASP A 496 15.12 8.75 21.26
C ASP A 496 14.55 7.32 21.22
N SER A 497 14.05 6.87 20.06
CA SER A 497 13.46 5.54 19.87
C SER A 497 14.40 4.39 20.30
N ARG A 498 15.72 4.57 20.29
CA ARG A 498 16.67 3.54 20.78
C ARG A 498 16.52 3.25 22.28
N ARG A 499 16.04 4.24 23.05
CA ARG A 499 15.78 4.15 24.49
C ARG A 499 14.39 3.61 24.82
N ARG A 500 13.56 3.34 23.81
CA ARG A 500 12.20 2.84 23.99
C ARG A 500 12.21 1.38 24.50
N PRO A 501 11.71 1.10 25.73
CA PRO A 501 11.99 -0.17 26.39
C PRO A 501 11.22 -1.37 25.83
N ASP A 502 9.95 -1.22 25.40
CA ASP A 502 9.19 -2.30 24.76
C ASP A 502 9.82 -2.72 23.43
N GLN A 503 10.30 -1.76 22.65
CA GLN A 503 11.01 -2.01 21.40
C GLN A 503 12.35 -2.73 21.62
N ARG A 504 13.12 -2.32 22.64
CA ARG A 504 14.40 -2.97 23.02
C ARG A 504 14.18 -4.43 23.42
N LEU A 505 13.23 -4.68 24.33
CA LEU A 505 12.89 -6.03 24.78
C LEU A 505 12.45 -6.92 23.61
N MET A 506 11.69 -6.37 22.65
CA MET A 506 11.31 -7.11 21.45
C MET A 506 12.54 -7.50 20.60
N GLU A 507 13.47 -6.57 20.37
CA GLU A 507 14.69 -6.83 19.59
C GLU A 507 15.56 -7.92 20.23
N GLU A 508 15.57 -7.99 21.56
CA GLU A 508 16.30 -8.98 22.34
C GLU A 508 15.59 -10.34 22.43
N GLY A 509 14.37 -10.45 21.89
CA GLY A 509 13.58 -11.69 21.90
C GLY A 509 12.67 -11.86 23.12
N ASN A 510 12.66 -10.91 24.05
CA ASN A 510 11.86 -10.92 25.28
C ASN A 510 10.42 -10.44 25.01
N TRP A 511 9.68 -11.16 24.15
CA TRP A 511 8.39 -10.71 23.61
C TRP A 511 7.27 -10.57 24.66
N ASP A 512 7.26 -11.40 25.69
CA ASP A 512 6.24 -11.33 26.76
C ASP A 512 6.42 -10.07 27.60
N GLU A 513 7.64 -9.78 28.04
CA GLU A 513 7.98 -8.55 28.75
C GLU A 513 7.76 -7.32 27.87
N ALA A 514 8.13 -7.39 26.59
CA ALA A 514 7.87 -6.32 25.62
C ALA A 514 6.37 -5.99 25.53
N ASN A 515 5.48 -7.00 25.51
CA ASN A 515 4.03 -6.77 25.52
C ASN A 515 3.56 -6.07 26.81
N VAL A 516 4.07 -6.47 27.97
CA VAL A 516 3.73 -5.83 29.26
C VAL A 516 4.15 -4.36 29.25
N VAL A 517 5.40 -4.08 28.92
CA VAL A 517 5.95 -2.71 28.86
C VAL A 517 5.21 -1.86 27.84
N LYS A 518 4.87 -2.42 26.67
CA LYS A 518 4.10 -1.73 25.63
C LYS A 518 2.75 -1.25 26.16
N VAL A 519 2.02 -2.13 26.86
CA VAL A 519 0.71 -1.78 27.44
C VAL A 519 0.86 -0.66 28.48
N LEU A 520 1.89 -0.72 29.33
CA LEU A 520 2.15 0.32 30.33
C LEU A 520 2.46 1.68 29.69
N LEU A 521 3.31 1.72 28.65
CA LEU A 521 3.63 2.94 27.92
C LEU A 521 2.39 3.54 27.24
N GLU A 522 1.60 2.71 26.55
CA GLU A 522 0.36 3.15 25.91
C GLU A 522 -0.65 3.68 26.91
N GLN A 523 -0.78 3.03 28.07
CA GLN A 523 -1.68 3.43 29.14
C GLN A 523 -1.27 4.78 29.74
N ARG A 524 0.01 4.98 30.08
CA ARG A 524 0.51 6.27 30.55
C ARG A 524 0.30 7.40 29.56
N GLN A 525 0.49 7.14 28.27
CA GLN A 525 0.19 8.13 27.24
C GLN A 525 -1.30 8.47 27.18
N ARG A 526 -2.20 7.50 27.42
CA ARG A 526 -3.66 7.77 27.52
C ARG A 526 -3.97 8.62 28.76
N GLU A 527 -3.36 8.31 29.90
CA GLU A 527 -3.54 9.05 31.15
C GLU A 527 -3.06 10.50 31.04
N ARG A 528 -1.86 10.73 30.49
CA ARG A 528 -1.36 12.10 30.24
C ARG A 528 -2.34 12.90 29.37
N ARG A 529 -2.90 12.30 28.33
CA ARG A 529 -3.90 12.96 27.47
C ARG A 529 -5.21 13.23 28.21
N GLY A 530 -5.70 12.28 29.00
CA GLY A 530 -6.90 12.45 29.82
C GLY A 530 -6.75 13.59 30.83
N ALA A 531 -5.63 13.62 31.57
CA ALA A 531 -5.32 14.68 32.51
C ALA A 531 -5.25 16.07 31.84
N HIS A 532 -4.68 16.15 30.63
CA HIS A 532 -4.66 17.39 29.85
C HIS A 532 -6.06 17.83 29.42
N GLN A 533 -6.91 16.90 28.97
CA GLN A 533 -8.30 17.24 28.60
C GLN A 533 -9.10 17.74 29.80
N SER A 534 -8.94 17.12 30.97
CA SER A 534 -9.56 17.61 32.22
C SER A 534 -9.05 19.00 32.60
N SER A 535 -7.74 19.25 32.55
CA SER A 535 -7.18 20.57 32.89
C SER A 535 -7.63 21.70 31.95
N VAL A 536 -7.82 21.39 30.66
CA VAL A 536 -8.34 22.36 29.68
C VAL A 536 -9.82 22.64 29.96
N GLN A 537 -10.60 21.62 30.26
CA GLN A 537 -12.00 21.79 30.65
C GLN A 537 -12.15 22.63 31.93
N ASP A 538 -11.34 22.34 32.95
CA ASP A 538 -11.32 23.12 34.20
C ASP A 538 -10.92 24.58 33.97
N SER A 539 -9.97 24.84 33.06
CA SER A 539 -9.57 26.21 32.70
C SER A 539 -10.69 26.97 31.96
N VAL A 540 -11.37 26.31 31.02
CA VAL A 540 -12.51 26.89 30.28
C VAL A 540 -13.70 27.13 31.19
N ASP A 541 -13.97 26.23 32.13
CA ASP A 541 -15.04 26.39 33.12
C ASP A 541 -14.71 27.51 34.13
N SER A 542 -13.44 27.66 34.53
CA SER A 542 -13.00 28.77 35.39
C SER A 542 -13.04 30.15 34.68
N ASP A 543 -12.75 30.20 33.38
CA ASP A 543 -12.88 31.41 32.57
C ASP A 543 -14.36 31.77 32.30
N ASN A 544 -15.25 30.78 32.29
CA ASN A 544 -16.69 30.99 32.17
C ASN A 544 -17.34 31.46 33.50
N GLU A 545 -16.84 31.00 34.65
CA GLU A 545 -17.28 31.50 35.96
C GLU A 545 -16.82 32.95 36.23
N GLY A 546 -15.78 33.42 35.55
CA GLY A 546 -15.35 34.83 35.57
C GLY A 546 -16.12 35.77 34.63
N ALA A 547 -16.93 35.24 33.70
CA ALA A 547 -17.57 36.00 32.63
C ALA A 547 -19.08 36.30 32.86
N ASP A 548 -19.62 36.06 34.06
CA ASP A 548 -21.04 36.28 34.37
C ASP A 548 -21.37 37.72 34.83
N LYS A 549 -20.47 38.68 34.56
CA LYS A 549 -20.72 40.12 34.75
C LYS A 549 -20.21 40.96 33.58
N ARG A 550 -20.75 40.74 32.38
CA ARG A 550 -21.02 41.75 31.33
C ARG A 550 -21.30 41.06 30.00
N ARG A 551 -22.57 40.75 29.71
CA ARG A 551 -23.03 40.53 28.32
C ARG A 551 -24.50 40.92 28.15
N SER A 552 -24.72 42.22 27.96
CA SER A 552 -25.79 42.70 27.07
C SER A 552 -25.14 43.31 25.84
N SER A 553 -25.58 42.89 24.66
CA SER A 553 -25.20 43.37 23.31
C SER A 553 -23.85 42.90 22.75
N LYS A 554 -23.91 41.83 21.93
CA LYS A 554 -23.50 41.82 20.52
C LYS A 554 -23.66 40.40 19.95
N ALA A 555 -24.85 40.13 19.47
CA ALA A 555 -25.10 39.08 18.49
C ALA A 555 -25.04 39.74 17.11
N ALA A 556 -23.95 39.51 16.37
CA ALA A 556 -23.85 39.68 14.91
C ALA A 556 -22.38 39.45 14.47
N ALA A 557 -22.02 38.18 14.25
CA ALA A 557 -20.93 37.75 13.36
C ALA A 557 -20.89 36.22 13.34
N ALA A 558 -21.93 35.61 12.78
CA ALA A 558 -21.93 34.18 12.46
C ALA A 558 -22.00 34.05 10.94
N GLN A 559 -20.85 33.95 10.28
CA GLN A 559 -20.65 33.29 8.99
C GLN A 559 -19.18 33.36 8.58
N SER A 560 -18.69 32.26 8.00
CA SER A 560 -17.34 31.96 7.51
C SER A 560 -16.32 31.45 8.55
N GLY A 561 -15.85 30.21 8.34
CA GLY A 561 -14.74 29.62 9.09
C GLY A 561 -14.98 28.19 9.56
N THR A 562 -15.15 27.22 8.65
CA THR A 562 -14.94 25.80 8.98
C THR A 562 -13.43 25.54 9.08
N ALA A 563 -12.84 25.96 10.20
CA ALA A 563 -11.54 25.47 10.64
C ALA A 563 -11.81 24.31 11.61
N SER A 564 -11.42 23.10 11.21
CA SER A 564 -11.38 21.95 12.09
C SER A 564 -10.45 22.24 13.26
N SER A 565 -11.02 22.45 14.44
CA SER A 565 -10.29 22.67 15.68
C SER A 565 -9.37 21.47 15.99
N SER A 566 -8.07 21.63 15.78
CA SER A 566 -7.04 20.68 16.19
C SER A 566 -6.88 20.74 17.71
N ASN A 567 -7.46 19.76 18.39
CA ASN A 567 -7.49 19.64 19.83
C ASN A 567 -6.20 18.97 20.36
N SER A 568 -5.04 19.66 20.36
CA SER A 568 -3.81 19.12 20.98
C SER A 568 -3.02 20.19 21.72
N SER A 569 -3.06 20.14 23.06
CA SER A 569 -2.27 20.94 24.00
C SER A 569 -0.78 20.55 24.08
N HIS A 570 -0.30 19.66 23.23
CA HIS A 570 1.12 19.31 23.11
C HIS A 570 1.76 20.12 22.00
N GLN A 571 2.79 20.91 22.34
CA GLN A 571 3.65 21.55 21.35
C GLN A 571 4.88 20.67 21.12
N PRO A 572 5.17 20.28 19.86
CA PRO A 572 6.38 19.54 19.55
C PRO A 572 7.63 20.37 19.90
N VAL A 573 8.71 19.69 20.29
CA VAL A 573 9.92 20.34 20.82
C VAL A 573 10.83 20.80 19.70
N TRP A 574 10.93 20.03 18.60
CA TRP A 574 11.92 20.25 17.55
C TRP A 574 11.30 20.68 16.22
N PHE A 575 9.97 20.64 16.13
CA PHE A 575 9.21 21.01 14.95
C PHE A 575 8.12 22.02 15.29
N ARG A 576 7.75 22.84 14.31
CA ARG A 576 6.61 23.76 14.40
C ARG A 576 5.72 23.64 13.19
N GLN A 577 4.44 23.90 13.41
CA GLN A 577 3.45 23.94 12.35
C GLN A 577 3.58 25.27 11.58
N GLN A 578 3.52 25.21 10.24
CA GLN A 578 3.45 26.38 9.37
C GLN A 578 2.62 26.09 8.12
N VAL A 579 2.16 27.14 7.44
CA VAL A 579 1.54 27.00 6.12
C VAL A 579 2.64 27.00 5.07
N ASP A 580 2.72 25.93 4.30
CA ASP A 580 3.67 25.78 3.21
C ASP A 580 3.37 26.78 2.09
N THR A 581 4.39 27.46 1.60
CA THR A 581 4.23 28.54 0.61
C THR A 581 3.92 28.01 -0.78
N LEU A 582 4.36 26.79 -1.10
CA LEU A 582 4.20 26.17 -2.42
C LEU A 582 2.86 25.44 -2.53
N THR A 583 2.59 24.54 -1.60
CA THR A 583 1.42 23.65 -1.62
C THR A 583 0.20 24.25 -0.92
N ARG A 584 0.38 25.29 -0.08
CA ARG A 584 -0.65 25.87 0.81
C ARG A 584 -1.18 24.89 1.86
N GLU A 585 -0.55 23.72 1.99
CA GLU A 585 -0.87 22.75 3.03
C GLU A 585 -0.25 23.20 4.36
N THR A 586 -0.84 22.78 5.47
CA THR A 586 -0.23 23.00 6.78
C THR A 586 0.73 21.85 7.07
N ILE A 587 2.01 22.17 7.22
CA ILE A 587 3.09 21.21 7.40
C ILE A 587 3.84 21.44 8.72
N TYR A 588 4.61 20.45 9.16
CA TYR A 588 5.58 20.59 10.25
C TYR A 588 6.98 20.79 9.70
N VAL A 589 7.67 21.85 10.16
CA VAL A 589 9.06 22.13 9.79
C VAL A 589 9.96 22.16 11.00
N TYR A 590 11.21 21.74 10.79
CA TYR A 590 12.23 21.74 11.81
C TYR A 590 12.55 23.16 12.27
N GLN A 591 12.53 23.39 13.59
CA GLN A 591 12.74 24.71 14.17
C GLN A 591 14.15 24.93 14.73
N LYS A 592 15.10 24.03 14.40
CA LYS A 592 16.48 24.02 14.91
C LYS A 592 16.54 23.64 16.41
N GLY A 593 17.72 23.70 17.02
CA GLY A 593 17.92 23.49 18.45
C GLY A 593 18.28 22.06 18.85
N TYR A 594 17.85 21.04 18.10
CA TYR A 594 18.12 19.63 18.45
C TYR A 594 19.63 19.32 18.48
N TRP A 595 20.35 19.70 17.41
CA TRP A 595 21.78 19.40 17.30
C TRP A 595 22.61 20.23 18.29
N GLU A 596 22.18 21.46 18.58
CA GLU A 596 22.79 22.32 19.59
C GLU A 596 22.57 21.77 21.01
N ALA A 597 21.36 21.27 21.31
CA ALA A 597 21.03 20.58 22.56
C ALA A 597 21.88 19.31 22.72
N LYS A 598 22.03 18.51 21.65
CA LYS A 598 22.91 17.35 21.62
C LYS A 598 24.36 17.73 21.90
N GLN A 599 24.89 18.74 21.22
CA GLN A 599 26.27 19.18 21.44
C GLN A 599 26.53 19.61 22.90
N LYS A 600 25.53 20.21 23.54
CA LYS A 600 25.60 20.65 24.95
C LYS A 600 25.21 19.57 25.95
N GLN A 601 24.69 18.43 25.49
CA GLN A 601 24.03 17.41 26.31
C GLN A 601 22.92 17.98 27.22
N ASP A 602 22.19 18.98 26.73
CA ASP A 602 21.09 19.62 27.46
C ASP A 602 19.74 19.15 26.91
N TRP A 603 19.12 18.23 27.63
CA TRP A 603 17.82 17.64 27.29
C TRP A 603 16.66 18.17 28.14
N SER A 604 16.82 19.33 28.77
CA SER A 604 15.82 19.92 29.68
C SER A 604 14.45 20.14 29.02
N MET A 605 14.42 20.33 27.69
CA MET A 605 13.19 20.50 26.92
C MET A 605 12.49 19.17 26.57
N CYS A 606 13.17 18.03 26.69
CA CYS A 606 12.62 16.73 26.32
C CYS A 606 11.59 16.24 27.35
N PRO A 607 10.38 15.85 26.93
CA PRO A 607 9.41 15.26 27.85
C PRO A 607 9.87 13.89 28.34
N ASN A 608 9.51 13.54 29.58
CA ASN A 608 9.70 12.18 30.06
C ASN A 608 8.60 11.25 29.52
N ILE A 609 8.91 10.51 28.45
CA ILE A 609 7.93 9.66 27.77
C ILE A 609 8.08 8.16 28.03
N PHE A 610 9.26 7.68 28.43
CA PHE A 610 9.55 6.24 28.59
C PHE A 610 9.61 5.73 30.03
N THR A 611 9.54 6.58 31.06
CA THR A 611 9.55 6.08 32.44
C THR A 611 8.34 5.18 32.69
N VAL A 612 8.63 3.91 32.99
CA VAL A 612 7.66 2.87 33.33
C VAL A 612 7.52 2.70 34.83
#